data_AF-A0A1C5TAA8-F1
#
_entry.id   AF-A0A1C5TAA8-F1
#
_cell.length_a   1.000
_cell.length_b   1.000
_cell.length_c   1.000
_cell.angle_alpha   90.00
_cell.angle_beta   90.00
_cell.angle_gamma   90.00
#
_symmetry.space_group_name_H-M   'P 1'
#
loop_
_entity.id
_entity.type
_entity.pdbx_description
1 polymer ?
#
loop_
_entity_poly.entity_id
_entity_poly.type
_entity_poly.pdbx_seq_one_letter_code
_entity_poly.pdbx_strand_id
1 'polypeptide(L)'
;MDLTNMIPGGAGEEKTPQQQLSKEEYAAMKKQQREEVWAEVDAQAQAVFQNGDSLKGFLDFMAQCNTQKTPNLLLIYGQNPQATVVKSYDYWKKEHRSPKSGVHGYTYMVSTEYEKDGEMRTGYAIGKGFDISQMSGKPLEERPQRSMEELLHAVLKDQPVRMQIADNLPEGIQAQYIPKQRTVYVRNGMDENTTFHAVNRELACAALDQHDGNYARKKVNAQAYCAAYVIGKRYGAEVSGFQFGKVAEMQANGQKDPQELRGFLNDVRQAAYTIRNHMERNFGEQEQTFSQDAFSFEEPPKQTPKKEKKEKQPER
;
A
#
# COMPACT_ATOMS: atom_id res chain seq x y z
N MET A 1 40.37 -48.91 -4.12
CA MET A 1 40.12 -47.47 -4.32
C MET A 1 38.65 -47.32 -4.65
N ASP A 2 37.91 -46.60 -3.81
CA ASP A 2 36.47 -46.42 -3.94
C ASP A 2 36.19 -45.14 -4.75
N LEU A 3 35.41 -45.29 -5.83
CA LEU A 3 35.19 -44.27 -6.87
C LEU A 3 33.87 -43.48 -6.66
N THR A 4 33.23 -43.62 -5.51
CA THR A 4 31.92 -43.01 -5.19
C THR A 4 31.91 -41.48 -5.19
N ASN A 5 33.07 -40.83 -5.06
CA ASN A 5 33.18 -39.36 -5.05
C ASN A 5 33.51 -38.73 -6.41
N MET A 6 33.49 -39.49 -7.51
CA MET A 6 33.85 -38.99 -8.85
C MET A 6 32.66 -38.88 -9.82
N ILE A 7 31.41 -39.00 -9.34
CA ILE A 7 30.21 -38.75 -10.14
C ILE A 7 29.50 -37.49 -9.59
N PRO A 8 29.40 -36.39 -10.36
CA PRO A 8 28.57 -35.25 -9.97
C PRO A 8 27.09 -35.62 -10.17
N GLY A 9 26.35 -35.79 -9.07
CA GLY A 9 24.91 -36.09 -9.12
C GLY A 9 24.36 -36.98 -8.00
N GLY A 10 25.16 -37.34 -6.99
CA GLY A 10 24.75 -38.21 -5.88
C GLY A 10 24.78 -37.54 -4.51
N ALA A 11 24.36 -36.28 -4.38
CA ALA A 11 24.07 -35.71 -3.07
C ALA A 11 22.61 -36.04 -2.75
N GLY A 12 22.42 -37.01 -1.88
CA GLY A 12 21.12 -37.37 -1.34
C GLY A 12 20.39 -36.10 -0.88
N GLU A 13 19.11 -36.05 -1.21
CA GLU A 13 18.17 -35.09 -0.66
C GLU A 13 18.41 -34.99 0.85
N GLU A 14 19.03 -33.89 1.31
CA GLU A 14 18.95 -33.49 2.70
C GLU A 14 17.49 -33.14 2.94
N LYS A 15 16.74 -34.18 3.37
CA LYS A 15 15.39 -34.06 3.90
C LYS A 15 15.45 -33.06 5.04
N THR A 16 14.97 -31.85 4.77
CA THR A 16 14.64 -30.88 5.80
C THR A 16 13.67 -31.57 6.77
N PRO A 17 13.84 -31.44 8.10
CA PRO A 17 13.01 -32.13 9.09
C PRO A 17 11.62 -31.48 9.19
N GLN A 18 10.85 -31.47 8.10
CA GLN A 18 9.41 -31.39 8.17
C GLN A 18 8.92 -32.81 8.42
N GLN A 19 8.76 -33.14 9.70
CA GLN A 19 7.97 -34.30 10.12
C GLN A 19 6.67 -34.31 9.33
N GLN A 20 6.34 -35.48 8.77
CA GLN A 20 5.21 -35.73 7.87
C GLN A 20 3.89 -35.49 8.62
N LEU A 21 3.51 -34.24 8.80
CA LEU A 21 2.16 -33.85 9.21
C LEU A 21 1.19 -34.44 8.18
N SER A 22 0.15 -35.11 8.66
CA SER A 22 -0.96 -35.49 7.81
C SER A 22 -1.56 -34.24 7.14
N LYS A 23 -2.25 -34.43 6.01
CA LYS A 23 -2.91 -33.32 5.29
C LYS A 23 -3.84 -32.50 6.21
N GLU A 24 -4.49 -33.17 7.17
CA GLU A 24 -5.37 -32.57 8.15
C GLU A 24 -4.59 -31.75 9.19
N GLU A 25 -3.50 -32.29 9.74
CA GLU A 25 -2.64 -31.57 10.68
C GLU A 25 -1.97 -30.36 10.03
N TYR A 26 -1.52 -30.47 8.77
CA TYR A 26 -0.97 -29.34 8.03
C TYR A 26 -2.03 -28.24 7.79
N ALA A 27 -3.26 -28.64 7.44
CA ALA A 27 -4.37 -27.70 7.26
C ALA A 27 -4.74 -27.01 8.59
N ALA A 28 -4.78 -27.75 9.69
CA ALA A 28 -5.03 -27.22 11.03
C ALA A 28 -3.93 -26.24 11.46
N MET A 29 -2.65 -26.60 11.30
CA MET A 29 -1.51 -25.73 11.59
C MET A 29 -1.56 -24.43 10.77
N LYS A 30 -1.86 -24.51 9.46
CA LYS A 30 -2.00 -23.31 8.63
C LYS A 30 -3.21 -22.46 8.99
N LYS A 31 -4.29 -23.07 9.48
CA LYS A 31 -5.46 -22.34 10.00
C LYS A 31 -5.09 -21.59 11.27
N GLN A 32 -4.47 -22.28 12.24
CA GLN A 32 -3.99 -21.68 13.48
C GLN A 32 -3.01 -20.53 13.22
N GLN A 33 -2.01 -20.73 12.35
CA GLN A 33 -1.06 -19.67 11.98
C GLN A 33 -1.76 -18.42 11.42
N ARG A 34 -2.85 -18.58 10.66
CA ARG A 34 -3.62 -17.43 10.16
C ARG A 34 -4.39 -16.73 11.27
N GLU A 35 -4.99 -17.49 12.18
CA GLU A 35 -5.74 -16.96 13.33
C GLU A 35 -4.82 -16.16 14.25
N GLU A 36 -3.62 -16.69 14.56
CA GLU A 36 -2.61 -16.00 15.37
C GLU A 36 -2.13 -14.69 14.73
N VAL A 37 -1.86 -14.71 13.42
CA VAL A 37 -1.45 -13.48 12.71
C VAL A 37 -2.57 -12.45 12.68
N TRP A 38 -3.83 -12.85 12.51
CA TRP A 38 -4.95 -11.91 12.60
C TRP A 38 -5.14 -11.38 14.02
N ALA A 39 -4.98 -12.21 15.05
CA ALA A 39 -5.00 -11.74 16.43
C ALA A 39 -3.92 -10.67 16.69
N GLU A 40 -2.71 -10.84 16.12
CA GLU A 40 -1.65 -9.83 16.18
C GLU A 40 -2.05 -8.54 15.45
N VAL A 41 -2.60 -8.63 14.23
CA VAL A 41 -3.09 -7.45 13.50
C VAL A 41 -4.13 -6.70 14.33
N ASP A 42 -5.04 -7.43 14.97
CA ASP A 42 -6.13 -6.89 15.77
C ASP A 42 -5.60 -6.17 17.02
N ALA A 43 -4.66 -6.80 17.73
CA ALA A 43 -3.98 -6.21 18.87
C ALA A 43 -3.19 -4.95 18.48
N GLN A 44 -2.46 -4.98 17.37
CA GLN A 44 -1.75 -3.80 16.86
C GLN A 44 -2.71 -2.68 16.49
N ALA A 45 -3.86 -3.00 15.87
CA ALA A 45 -4.86 -1.99 15.52
C ALA A 45 -5.37 -1.26 16.77
N GLN A 46 -5.60 -1.98 17.87
CA GLN A 46 -5.99 -1.38 19.15
C GLN A 46 -4.85 -0.54 19.76
N ALA A 47 -3.62 -1.06 19.77
CA ALA A 47 -2.46 -0.39 20.33
C ALA A 47 -2.17 0.96 19.64
N VAL A 48 -2.33 1.03 18.32
CA VAL A 48 -2.17 2.26 17.53
C VAL A 48 -3.09 3.39 18.03
N PHE A 49 -4.29 3.07 18.51
CA PHE A 49 -5.24 4.09 18.99
C PHE A 49 -5.22 4.30 20.49
N GLN A 50 -4.31 3.68 21.25
CA GLN A 50 -4.28 3.79 22.71
C GLN A 50 -4.17 5.24 23.21
N ASN A 51 -3.42 6.08 22.49
CA ASN A 51 -3.30 7.52 22.74
C ASN A 51 -2.78 8.24 21.49
N GLY A 52 -2.63 9.57 21.58
CA GLY A 52 -2.15 10.39 20.46
C GLY A 52 -0.72 10.07 20.01
N ASP A 53 0.17 9.71 20.92
CA ASP A 53 1.57 9.41 20.61
C ASP A 53 1.70 8.06 19.89
N SER A 54 0.94 7.04 20.33
CA SER A 54 0.86 5.74 19.65
C SER A 54 0.36 5.91 18.21
N LEU A 55 -0.70 6.70 18.01
CA LEU A 55 -1.24 6.96 16.67
C LEU A 55 -0.22 7.70 15.81
N LYS A 56 0.41 8.74 16.36
CA LYS A 56 1.45 9.49 15.67
C LYS A 56 2.62 8.59 15.26
N GLY A 57 3.09 7.71 16.14
CA GLY A 57 4.17 6.76 15.86
C GLY A 57 3.85 5.83 14.69
N PHE A 58 2.62 5.33 14.62
CA PHE A 58 2.17 4.52 13.48
C PHE A 58 2.09 5.33 12.18
N LEU A 59 1.56 6.55 12.23
CA LEU A 59 1.47 7.43 11.05
C LEU A 59 2.86 7.87 10.55
N ASP A 60 3.82 8.09 11.46
CA ASP A 60 5.23 8.35 11.13
C ASP A 60 5.84 7.17 10.36
N PHE A 61 5.67 5.96 10.88
CA PHE A 61 6.10 4.73 10.20
C PHE A 61 5.44 4.60 8.81
N MET A 62 4.13 4.81 8.73
CA MET A 62 3.37 4.71 7.49
C MET A 62 3.82 5.71 6.42
N ALA A 63 4.24 6.92 6.82
CA ALA A 63 4.76 7.92 5.91
C ALA A 63 6.11 7.52 5.29
N GLN A 64 6.93 6.79 6.04
CA GLN A 64 8.27 6.34 5.63
C GLN A 64 8.23 5.02 4.85
N CYS A 65 7.41 4.07 5.30
CA CYS A 65 7.34 2.73 4.74
C CYS A 65 6.88 2.75 3.26
N ASN A 66 7.33 1.75 2.50
CA ASN A 66 6.84 1.48 1.15
C ASN A 66 5.35 1.11 1.20
N THR A 67 4.69 1.08 0.05
CA THR A 67 3.28 0.67 0.00
C THR A 67 3.06 -0.72 0.60
N GLN A 68 2.13 -0.81 1.53
CA GLN A 68 1.68 -2.05 2.12
C GLN A 68 0.16 -2.04 2.30
N LYS A 69 -0.46 -3.22 2.40
CA LYS A 69 -1.85 -3.35 2.86
C LYS A 69 -1.91 -3.04 4.36
N THR A 70 -3.06 -2.59 4.88
CA THR A 70 -3.23 -2.23 6.29
C THR A 70 -2.78 -3.32 7.28
N PRO A 71 -3.14 -4.61 7.09
CA PRO A 71 -2.63 -5.67 7.96
C PRO A 71 -1.10 -5.78 7.95
N ASN A 72 -0.47 -5.59 6.78
CA ASN A 72 0.99 -5.62 6.68
C ASN A 72 1.64 -4.40 7.32
N LEU A 73 1.04 -3.20 7.22
CA LEU A 73 1.53 -2.03 7.95
C LEU A 73 1.53 -2.30 9.46
N LEU A 74 0.44 -2.86 10.00
CA LEU A 74 0.32 -3.18 11.42
C LEU A 74 1.33 -4.25 11.86
N LEU A 75 1.46 -5.33 11.10
CA LEU A 75 2.42 -6.40 11.39
C LEU A 75 3.87 -5.90 11.33
N ILE A 76 4.24 -5.14 10.31
CA ILE A 76 5.60 -4.61 10.17
C ILE A 76 5.87 -3.61 11.28
N TYR A 77 4.95 -2.70 11.59
CA TYR A 77 5.09 -1.73 12.66
C TYR A 77 5.33 -2.41 14.02
N GLY A 78 4.54 -3.44 14.36
CA GLY A 78 4.70 -4.19 15.60
C GLY A 78 6.05 -4.92 15.72
N GLN A 79 6.67 -5.26 14.59
CA GLN A 79 7.98 -5.95 14.56
C GLN A 79 9.16 -4.99 14.46
N ASN A 80 9.03 -3.91 13.69
CA ASN A 80 10.06 -2.88 13.52
C ASN A 80 9.44 -1.54 13.01
N PRO A 81 9.23 -0.56 13.92
CA PRO A 81 8.74 0.77 13.57
C PRO A 81 9.67 1.60 12.66
N GLN A 82 10.92 1.17 12.44
CA GLN A 82 11.91 1.85 11.60
C GLN A 82 12.04 1.21 10.21
N ALA A 83 11.24 0.18 9.89
CA ALA A 83 11.29 -0.45 8.57
C ALA A 83 10.81 0.50 7.48
N THR A 84 11.50 0.50 6.33
CA THR A 84 11.29 1.45 5.24
C THR A 84 10.85 0.77 3.95
N VAL A 85 11.47 -0.35 3.57
CA VAL A 85 11.12 -1.08 2.35
C VAL A 85 11.12 -2.56 2.66
N VAL A 86 9.94 -3.10 2.93
CA VAL A 86 9.75 -4.53 3.24
C VAL A 86 9.17 -5.26 2.05
N LYS A 87 9.89 -6.26 1.54
CA LYS A 87 9.50 -7.08 0.39
C LYS A 87 9.80 -8.56 0.63
N SER A 88 9.18 -9.43 -0.16
CA SER A 88 9.44 -10.88 -0.08
C SER A 88 10.89 -11.20 -0.46
N TYR A 89 11.36 -12.37 -0.03
CA TYR A 89 12.64 -12.91 -0.49
C TYR A 89 12.72 -12.98 -2.02
N ASP A 90 11.64 -13.45 -2.67
CA ASP A 90 11.61 -13.59 -4.14
C ASP A 90 11.74 -12.25 -4.86
N TYR A 91 11.15 -11.17 -4.30
CA TYR A 91 11.35 -9.83 -4.83
C TYR A 91 12.82 -9.43 -4.73
N TRP A 92 13.42 -9.58 -3.54
CA TRP A 92 14.81 -9.19 -3.36
C TRP A 92 15.80 -10.00 -4.18
N LYS A 93 15.52 -11.29 -4.39
CA LYS A 93 16.31 -12.15 -5.27
C LYS A 93 16.30 -11.63 -6.71
N LYS A 94 15.16 -11.13 -7.21
CA LYS A 94 15.06 -10.47 -8.53
C LYS A 94 15.86 -9.17 -8.58
N GLU A 95 15.91 -8.43 -7.47
CA GLU A 95 16.76 -7.24 -7.29
C GLU A 95 18.24 -7.56 -7.03
N HIS A 96 18.67 -8.82 -7.21
CA HIS A 96 20.03 -9.30 -6.96
C HIS A 96 20.54 -9.03 -5.52
N ARG A 97 19.63 -9.08 -4.54
CA ARG A 97 19.93 -8.91 -3.12
C ARG A 97 19.62 -10.18 -2.34
N SER A 98 20.40 -10.42 -1.30
CA SER A 98 20.26 -11.56 -0.39
C SER A 98 20.20 -11.09 1.06
N PRO A 99 19.42 -11.75 1.95
CA PRO A 99 19.43 -11.39 3.36
C PRO A 99 20.83 -11.53 3.95
N LYS A 100 21.24 -10.57 4.79
CA LYS A 100 22.50 -10.64 5.54
C LYS A 100 22.48 -11.83 6.50
N SER A 101 23.66 -12.34 6.85
CA SER A 101 23.76 -13.46 7.80
C SER A 101 23.11 -13.09 9.15
N GLY A 102 22.32 -14.00 9.70
CA GLY A 102 21.67 -13.86 11.02
C GLY A 102 20.42 -12.99 11.05
N VAL A 103 19.95 -12.42 9.93
CA VAL A 103 18.72 -11.62 9.94
C VAL A 103 17.46 -12.51 9.89
N HIS A 104 16.41 -12.07 10.58
CA HIS A 104 15.11 -12.72 10.57
C HIS A 104 14.08 -11.88 9.83
N GLY A 105 13.33 -12.50 8.91
CA GLY A 105 12.28 -11.83 8.18
C GLY A 105 11.05 -11.54 9.06
N TYR A 106 10.41 -10.41 8.79
CA TYR A 106 9.14 -10.01 9.40
C TYR A 106 8.00 -10.89 8.89
N THR A 107 7.13 -11.33 9.78
CA THR A 107 5.87 -11.96 9.42
C THR A 107 4.98 -10.95 8.70
N TYR A 108 4.50 -11.27 7.50
CA TYR A 108 3.54 -10.44 6.77
C TYR A 108 2.70 -11.30 5.81
N MET A 109 1.58 -10.74 5.34
CA MET A 109 0.65 -11.40 4.43
C MET A 109 1.08 -11.16 2.97
N VAL A 110 1.43 -12.24 2.27
CA VAL A 110 1.79 -12.24 0.85
C VAL A 110 0.53 -12.52 0.04
N SER A 111 0.16 -11.62 -0.88
CA SER A 111 -0.94 -11.89 -1.81
C SER A 111 -0.61 -13.11 -2.67
N THR A 112 -1.58 -14.01 -2.82
CA THR A 112 -1.46 -15.15 -3.72
C THR A 112 -2.58 -15.09 -4.75
N GLU A 113 -2.29 -15.44 -5.99
CA GLU A 113 -3.30 -15.61 -7.02
C GLU A 113 -3.49 -17.11 -7.25
N TYR A 114 -4.74 -17.55 -7.35
CA TYR A 114 -5.08 -18.93 -7.61
C TYR A 114 -6.34 -19.02 -8.46
N GLU A 115 -6.39 -19.99 -9.35
CA GLU A 115 -7.58 -20.26 -10.14
C GLU A 115 -8.55 -21.11 -9.31
N LYS A 116 -9.82 -20.70 -9.29
CA LYS A 116 -10.91 -21.49 -8.71
C LYS A 116 -12.13 -21.38 -9.62
N ASP A 117 -12.61 -22.53 -10.09
CA ASP A 117 -13.79 -22.64 -10.96
C ASP A 117 -13.66 -21.83 -12.27
N GLY A 118 -12.45 -21.75 -12.83
CA GLY A 118 -12.14 -20.98 -14.05
C GLY A 118 -11.99 -19.46 -13.83
N GLU A 119 -12.11 -18.98 -12.59
CA GLU A 119 -11.90 -17.58 -12.23
C GLU A 119 -10.60 -17.40 -11.43
N MET A 120 -9.80 -16.40 -11.82
CA MET A 120 -8.66 -15.97 -11.02
C MET A 120 -9.14 -15.30 -9.75
N ARG A 121 -8.78 -15.87 -8.59
CA ARG A 121 -9.07 -15.32 -7.27
C ARG A 121 -7.78 -14.92 -6.57
N THR A 122 -7.90 -13.90 -5.73
CA THR A 122 -6.81 -13.47 -4.85
C THR A 122 -7.04 -13.97 -3.44
N GLY A 123 -6.00 -14.57 -2.87
CA GLY A 123 -5.90 -14.96 -1.48
C GLY A 123 -4.67 -14.34 -0.84
N TYR A 124 -4.27 -14.91 0.29
CA TYR A 124 -3.00 -14.60 0.91
C TYR A 124 -2.41 -15.83 1.61
N ALA A 125 -1.08 -15.82 1.71
CA ALA A 125 -0.33 -16.74 2.55
C ALA A 125 0.44 -15.94 3.61
N ILE A 126 0.66 -16.54 4.78
CA ILE A 126 1.57 -15.98 5.78
C ILE A 126 2.99 -16.30 5.33
N GLY A 127 3.79 -15.26 5.11
CA GLY A 127 5.16 -15.36 4.63
C GLY A 127 6.11 -14.47 5.42
N LYS A 128 7.32 -14.36 4.89
CA LYS A 128 8.40 -13.54 5.46
C LYS A 128 8.80 -12.43 4.50
N GLY A 129 8.84 -11.21 5.01
CA GLY A 129 9.32 -10.02 4.33
C GLY A 129 10.62 -9.54 4.98
N PHE A 130 11.51 -8.99 4.19
CA PHE A 130 12.78 -8.46 4.66
C PHE A 130 12.84 -6.97 4.34
N ASP A 131 13.25 -6.16 5.31
CA ASP A 131 13.51 -4.74 5.07
C ASP A 131 14.83 -4.55 4.32
N ILE A 132 14.93 -3.51 3.49
CA ILE A 132 16.17 -3.15 2.78
C ILE A 132 17.41 -3.12 3.69
N SER A 133 17.29 -2.67 4.94
CA SER A 133 18.40 -2.67 5.90
C SER A 133 18.94 -4.07 6.23
N GLN A 134 18.12 -5.11 6.06
CA GLN A 134 18.47 -6.51 6.26
C GLN A 134 19.12 -7.15 5.02
N MET A 135 19.11 -6.45 3.88
CA MET A 135 19.54 -6.98 2.59
C MET A 135 20.96 -6.55 2.24
N SER A 136 21.67 -7.42 1.52
CA SER A 136 22.97 -7.11 0.92
C SER A 136 22.83 -6.07 -0.21
N GLY A 137 23.98 -5.55 -0.66
CA GLY A 137 24.04 -4.52 -1.71
C GLY A 137 24.00 -3.09 -1.17
N LYS A 138 24.05 -2.12 -2.08
CA LYS A 138 24.02 -0.68 -1.74
C LYS A 138 22.67 -0.28 -1.15
N PRO A 139 22.58 0.68 -0.23
CA PRO A 139 21.29 1.25 0.17
C PRO A 139 20.48 1.73 -1.04
N LEU A 140 19.16 1.79 -0.90
CA LEU A 140 18.32 2.45 -1.90
C LEU A 140 18.61 3.95 -1.89
N GLU A 141 18.43 4.60 -3.05
CA GLU A 141 18.55 6.04 -3.15
C GLU A 141 17.54 6.72 -2.22
N GLU A 142 18.00 7.77 -1.55
CA GLU A 142 17.13 8.59 -0.72
C GLU A 142 16.12 9.32 -1.61
N ARG A 143 14.91 9.53 -1.08
CA ARG A 143 13.89 10.27 -1.81
C ARG A 143 14.38 11.70 -2.06
N PRO A 144 14.24 12.23 -3.29
CA PRO A 144 14.55 13.62 -3.57
C PRO A 144 13.80 14.56 -2.63
N GLN A 145 14.52 15.50 -2.04
CA GLN A 145 13.89 16.58 -1.27
C GLN A 145 13.23 17.56 -2.23
N ARG A 146 12.02 18.00 -1.91
CA ARG A 146 11.23 18.93 -2.73
C ARG A 146 10.95 20.19 -1.92
N SER A 147 11.07 21.35 -2.57
CA SER A 147 10.62 22.63 -2.00
C SER A 147 9.11 22.65 -1.82
N MET A 148 8.60 23.51 -0.93
CA MET A 148 7.16 23.63 -0.71
C MET A 148 6.41 24.09 -1.97
N GLU A 149 7.04 24.94 -2.79
CA GLU A 149 6.51 25.36 -4.09
C GLU A 149 6.32 24.16 -5.04
N GLU A 150 7.32 23.27 -5.15
CA GLU A 150 7.21 22.03 -5.94
C GLU A 150 6.11 21.11 -5.39
N LEU A 151 5.99 20.97 -4.06
CA LEU A 151 4.95 20.17 -3.42
C LEU A 151 3.55 20.72 -3.71
N LEU A 152 3.37 22.04 -3.63
CA LEU A 152 2.10 22.71 -3.95
C LEU A 152 1.76 22.57 -5.43
N HIS A 153 2.73 22.74 -6.32
CA HIS A 153 2.51 22.53 -7.75
C HIS A 153 2.06 21.10 -8.02
N ALA A 154 2.74 20.11 -7.44
CA ALA A 154 2.44 18.70 -7.64
C ALA A 154 1.11 18.26 -7.03
N VAL A 155 0.68 18.86 -5.91
CA VAL A 155 -0.62 18.53 -5.31
C VAL A 155 -1.79 19.23 -6.01
N LEU A 156 -1.60 20.38 -6.65
CA LEU A 156 -2.70 21.13 -7.27
C LEU A 156 -2.92 20.79 -8.74
N LYS A 157 -1.87 20.37 -9.44
CA LYS A 157 -1.89 20.09 -10.88
C LYS A 157 -2.71 18.84 -11.22
N ASP A 158 -3.51 18.89 -12.29
CA ASP A 158 -4.21 17.72 -12.88
C ASP A 158 -5.09 16.92 -11.89
N GLN A 159 -5.69 17.59 -10.92
CA GLN A 159 -6.59 16.97 -9.94
C GLN A 159 -7.89 16.46 -10.61
N PRO A 160 -8.34 15.23 -10.30
CA PRO A 160 -9.63 14.73 -10.78
C PRO A 160 -10.83 15.47 -10.16
N VAL A 161 -10.65 16.01 -8.95
CA VAL A 161 -11.63 16.88 -8.29
C VAL A 161 -11.38 18.32 -8.71
N ARG A 162 -12.46 19.11 -8.89
CA ARG A 162 -12.32 20.52 -9.26
C ARG A 162 -11.70 21.30 -8.08
N MET A 163 -10.79 22.22 -8.38
CA MET A 163 -10.19 23.12 -7.39
C MET A 163 -10.65 24.55 -7.68
N GLN A 164 -11.07 25.29 -6.65
CA GLN A 164 -11.47 26.70 -6.77
C GLN A 164 -10.93 27.53 -5.61
N ILE A 165 -10.43 28.73 -5.91
CA ILE A 165 -10.11 29.73 -4.90
C ILE A 165 -11.42 30.37 -4.43
N ALA A 166 -11.59 30.53 -3.12
CA ALA A 166 -12.74 31.17 -2.52
C ALA A 166 -12.31 32.26 -1.52
N ASP A 167 -12.74 33.49 -1.76
CA ASP A 167 -12.42 34.64 -0.92
C ASP A 167 -13.34 34.74 0.32
N ASN A 168 -14.47 34.03 0.32
CA ASN A 168 -15.54 34.16 1.32
C ASN A 168 -15.85 32.85 2.08
N LEU A 169 -14.84 31.97 2.28
CA LEU A 169 -15.02 30.82 3.17
C LEU A 169 -15.30 31.30 4.62
N PRO A 170 -16.14 30.58 5.40
CA PRO A 170 -16.40 30.91 6.79
C PRO A 170 -15.12 31.07 7.60
N GLU A 171 -15.13 31.97 8.58
CA GLU A 171 -13.96 32.23 9.44
C GLU A 171 -13.42 30.92 10.04
N GLY A 172 -12.09 30.76 10.05
CA GLY A 172 -11.42 29.55 10.51
C GLY A 172 -11.40 28.38 9.51
N ILE A 173 -12.07 28.48 8.36
CA ILE A 173 -12.03 27.45 7.32
C ILE A 173 -10.96 27.80 6.28
N GLN A 174 -9.91 26.98 6.23
CA GLN A 174 -8.79 27.10 5.28
C GLN A 174 -9.12 26.50 3.91
N ALA A 175 -9.78 25.33 3.90
CA ALA A 175 -10.28 24.69 2.70
C ALA A 175 -11.47 23.78 3.02
N GLN A 176 -12.30 23.49 2.02
CA GLN A 176 -13.41 22.55 2.17
C GLN A 176 -13.78 21.84 0.86
N TYR A 177 -13.87 20.51 0.93
CA TYR A 177 -14.52 19.71 -0.10
C TYR A 177 -16.06 19.81 0.00
N ILE A 178 -16.72 20.06 -1.15
CA ILE A 178 -18.17 20.14 -1.28
C ILE A 178 -18.65 18.99 -2.20
N PRO A 179 -19.20 17.89 -1.62
CA PRO A 179 -19.56 16.68 -2.36
C PRO A 179 -20.54 16.91 -3.52
N LYS A 180 -21.56 17.75 -3.29
CA LYS A 180 -22.59 18.05 -4.31
C LYS A 180 -22.01 18.67 -5.58
N GLN A 181 -20.89 19.39 -5.46
CA GLN A 181 -20.25 20.10 -6.56
C GLN A 181 -18.99 19.38 -7.05
N ARG A 182 -18.50 18.39 -6.28
CA ARG A 182 -17.22 17.71 -6.47
C ARG A 182 -16.08 18.72 -6.65
N THR A 183 -16.06 19.71 -5.75
CA THR A 183 -15.13 20.82 -5.76
C THR A 183 -14.50 21.00 -4.39
N VAL A 184 -13.19 21.19 -4.36
CA VAL A 184 -12.46 21.68 -3.19
C VAL A 184 -12.29 23.19 -3.32
N TYR A 185 -12.84 23.91 -2.35
CA TYR A 185 -12.66 25.35 -2.21
C TYR A 185 -11.48 25.63 -1.27
N VAL A 186 -10.57 26.50 -1.69
CA VAL A 186 -9.36 26.85 -0.94
C VAL A 186 -9.34 28.35 -0.67
N ARG A 187 -9.09 28.74 0.58
CA ARG A 187 -8.95 30.16 0.96
C ARG A 187 -7.70 30.75 0.31
N ASN A 188 -7.81 31.96 -0.23
CA ASN A 188 -6.67 32.66 -0.81
C ASN A 188 -5.73 33.24 0.26
N GLY A 189 -4.45 33.41 -0.09
CA GLY A 189 -3.47 34.16 0.71
C GLY A 189 -2.98 33.48 2.00
N MET A 190 -3.13 32.16 2.12
CA MET A 190 -2.53 31.39 3.21
C MET A 190 -1.04 31.12 2.93
N ASP A 191 -0.25 30.84 3.96
CA ASP A 191 1.14 30.39 3.78
C ASP A 191 1.18 29.00 3.10
N GLU A 192 2.32 28.68 2.51
CA GLU A 192 2.48 27.48 1.68
C GLU A 192 2.25 26.17 2.45
N ASN A 193 2.78 26.06 3.67
CA ASN A 193 2.66 24.85 4.49
C ASN A 193 1.20 24.65 4.93
N THR A 194 0.54 25.71 5.39
CA THR A 194 -0.90 25.69 5.70
C THR A 194 -1.73 25.30 4.48
N THR A 195 -1.44 25.89 3.32
CA THR A 195 -2.13 25.59 2.07
C THR A 195 -1.96 24.12 1.70
N PHE A 196 -0.73 23.60 1.78
CA PHE A 196 -0.41 22.22 1.46
C PHE A 196 -1.21 21.24 2.34
N HIS A 197 -1.23 21.43 3.65
CA HIS A 197 -1.97 20.56 4.56
C HIS A 197 -3.49 20.68 4.40
N ALA A 198 -4.00 21.91 4.25
CA ALA A 198 -5.43 22.14 4.06
C ALA A 198 -5.94 21.47 2.78
N VAL A 199 -5.22 21.63 1.66
CA VAL A 199 -5.55 20.98 0.39
C VAL A 199 -5.49 19.47 0.52
N ASN A 200 -4.40 18.90 1.05
CA ASN A 200 -4.26 17.45 1.22
C ASN A 200 -5.40 16.86 2.08
N ARG A 201 -5.84 17.55 3.14
CA ARG A 201 -6.96 17.10 3.96
C ARG A 201 -8.26 17.05 3.16
N GLU A 202 -8.55 18.06 2.35
CA GLU A 202 -9.78 18.09 1.57
C GLU A 202 -9.74 17.17 0.35
N LEU A 203 -8.56 16.93 -0.24
CA LEU A 203 -8.35 15.87 -1.23
C LEU A 203 -8.55 14.48 -0.61
N ALA A 204 -8.13 14.26 0.64
CA ALA A 204 -8.41 13.02 1.35
C ALA A 204 -9.91 12.85 1.60
N CYS A 205 -10.63 13.92 1.96
CA CYS A 205 -12.09 13.91 2.02
C CYS A 205 -12.72 13.53 0.68
N ALA A 206 -12.24 14.09 -0.44
CA ALA A 206 -12.73 13.79 -1.78
C ALA A 206 -12.43 12.33 -2.19
N ALA A 207 -11.26 11.80 -1.84
CA ALA A 207 -10.87 10.42 -2.12
C ALA A 207 -11.70 9.39 -1.34
N LEU A 208 -12.28 9.77 -0.20
CA LEU A 208 -13.15 8.93 0.63
C LEU A 208 -14.64 9.10 0.30
N ASP A 209 -14.99 9.98 -0.64
CA ASP A 209 -16.36 10.12 -1.15
C ASP A 209 -16.62 9.05 -2.22
N GLN A 210 -17.38 8.02 -1.85
CA GLN A 210 -17.77 6.93 -2.74
C GLN A 210 -18.82 7.33 -3.78
N HIS A 211 -19.36 8.55 -3.70
CA HIS A 211 -20.39 9.07 -4.59
C HIS A 211 -21.70 8.28 -4.60
N ASP A 212 -21.99 7.56 -3.52
CA ASP A 212 -23.21 6.78 -3.29
C ASP A 212 -24.30 7.56 -2.55
N GLY A 213 -24.02 8.83 -2.21
CA GLY A 213 -24.90 9.71 -1.44
C GLY A 213 -24.76 9.60 0.08
N ASN A 214 -23.91 8.69 0.60
CA ASN A 214 -23.74 8.46 2.03
C ASN A 214 -22.57 9.23 2.67
N TYR A 215 -21.86 10.06 1.88
CA TYR A 215 -20.75 10.86 2.36
C TYR A 215 -21.19 11.80 3.50
N ALA A 216 -20.43 11.77 4.59
CA ALA A 216 -20.56 12.75 5.66
C ALA A 216 -19.17 13.13 6.17
N ARG A 217 -18.83 14.43 6.12
CA ARG A 217 -17.52 14.95 6.55
C ARG A 217 -17.15 14.49 7.96
N LYS A 218 -18.12 14.48 8.89
CA LYS A 218 -17.92 14.05 10.29
C LYS A 218 -17.47 12.58 10.40
N LYS A 219 -17.78 11.72 9.42
CA LYS A 219 -17.37 10.30 9.42
C LYS A 219 -15.94 10.09 8.93
N VAL A 220 -15.40 11.04 8.13
CA VAL A 220 -14.11 10.89 7.43
C VAL A 220 -13.07 11.93 7.84
N ASN A 221 -13.45 12.98 8.57
CA ASN A 221 -12.56 14.11 8.89
C ASN A 221 -11.30 13.67 9.66
N ALA A 222 -11.42 12.72 10.57
CA ALA A 222 -10.30 12.19 11.34
C ALA A 222 -9.35 11.38 10.44
N GLN A 223 -9.89 10.55 9.54
CA GLN A 223 -9.10 9.81 8.56
C GLN A 223 -8.37 10.75 7.60
N ALA A 224 -9.09 11.76 7.08
CA ALA A 224 -8.54 12.77 6.20
C ALA A 224 -7.44 13.61 6.87
N TYR A 225 -7.61 13.93 8.16
CA TYR A 225 -6.60 14.61 8.96
C TYR A 225 -5.33 13.77 9.11
N CYS A 226 -5.46 12.48 9.43
CA CYS A 226 -4.32 11.56 9.49
C CYS A 226 -3.65 11.37 8.11
N ALA A 227 -4.42 11.31 7.03
CA ALA A 227 -3.86 11.21 5.68
C ALA A 227 -3.04 12.44 5.28
N ALA A 228 -3.53 13.65 5.62
CA ALA A 228 -2.78 14.89 5.41
C ALA A 228 -1.45 14.88 6.18
N TYR A 229 -1.45 14.42 7.44
CA TYR A 229 -0.22 14.24 8.22
C TYR A 229 0.76 13.28 7.55
N VAL A 230 0.28 12.11 7.10
CA VAL A 230 1.13 11.09 6.44
C VAL A 230 1.78 11.67 5.19
N ILE A 231 1.04 12.43 4.36
CA ILE A 231 1.59 13.10 3.18
C ILE A 231 2.60 14.18 3.56
N GLY A 232 2.26 15.04 4.51
CA GLY A 232 3.15 16.07 5.03
C GLY A 232 4.48 15.50 5.51
N LYS A 233 4.40 14.49 6.39
CA LYS A 233 5.56 13.79 6.93
C LYS A 233 6.39 13.12 5.84
N ARG A 234 5.73 12.53 4.84
CA ARG A 234 6.38 11.81 3.74
C ARG A 234 7.26 12.73 2.87
N TYR A 235 6.82 13.96 2.65
CA TYR A 235 7.51 14.92 1.79
C TYR A 235 8.31 15.97 2.56
N GLY A 236 8.46 15.82 3.88
CA GLY A 236 9.27 16.72 4.69
C GLY A 236 8.61 18.06 5.01
N ALA A 237 7.30 18.18 4.83
CA ALA A 237 6.54 19.35 5.28
C ALA A 237 6.55 19.45 6.81
N GLU A 238 6.40 20.66 7.33
CA GLU A 238 6.30 20.92 8.76
C GLU A 238 4.97 20.34 9.27
N VAL A 239 5.01 19.51 10.32
CA VAL A 239 3.82 18.80 10.86
C VAL A 239 3.65 18.90 12.38
N SER A 240 4.40 19.75 13.09
CA SER A 240 4.32 19.87 14.56
C SER A 240 2.98 20.40 15.04
N GLY A 241 2.24 21.11 14.18
CA GLY A 241 0.87 21.55 14.46
C GLY A 241 -0.15 20.42 14.56
N PHE A 242 0.19 19.18 14.16
CA PHE A 242 -0.75 18.06 14.22
C PHE A 242 -0.86 17.47 15.63
N GLN A 243 -2.10 17.22 16.06
CA GLN A 243 -2.42 16.70 17.39
C GLN A 243 -3.40 15.52 17.28
N PHE A 244 -3.00 14.38 17.83
CA PHE A 244 -3.70 13.10 17.61
C PHE A 244 -4.53 12.63 18.81
N GLY A 245 -4.42 13.29 19.96
CA GLY A 245 -5.16 12.93 21.17
C GLY A 245 -6.67 12.84 20.92
N LYS A 246 -7.24 13.83 20.21
CA LYS A 246 -8.68 13.81 19.90
C LYS A 246 -9.08 12.68 18.96
N VAL A 247 -8.21 12.31 18.02
CA VAL A 247 -8.46 11.19 17.10
C VAL A 247 -8.48 9.87 17.88
N ALA A 248 -7.50 9.67 18.78
CA ALA A 248 -7.46 8.50 19.66
C ALA A 248 -8.71 8.42 20.56
N GLU A 249 -9.11 9.54 21.19
CA GLU A 249 -10.34 9.62 21.98
C GLU A 249 -11.60 9.23 21.17
N MET A 250 -11.71 9.72 19.93
CA MET A 250 -12.84 9.37 19.04
C MET A 250 -12.87 7.87 18.69
N GLN A 251 -11.72 7.20 18.77
CA GLN A 251 -11.59 5.74 18.63
C GLN A 251 -11.59 5.02 19.98
N ALA A 252 -12.16 5.65 21.02
CA ALA A 252 -12.27 5.11 22.37
C ALA A 252 -10.92 4.65 22.94
N ASN A 253 -9.83 5.34 22.59
CA ASN A 253 -8.47 5.00 23.01
C ASN A 253 -8.11 3.52 22.74
N GLY A 254 -8.50 3.02 21.56
CA GLY A 254 -8.24 1.65 21.12
C GLY A 254 -9.23 0.60 21.64
N GLN A 255 -10.25 0.97 22.43
CA GLN A 255 -11.23 0.02 22.99
C GLN A 255 -12.37 -0.35 22.03
N LYS A 256 -12.38 0.16 20.79
CA LYS A 256 -13.34 -0.26 19.78
C LYS A 256 -13.03 -1.66 19.24
N ASP A 257 -14.00 -2.20 18.50
CA ASP A 257 -13.80 -3.41 17.73
C ASP A 257 -12.57 -3.27 16.80
N PRO A 258 -11.64 -4.25 16.82
CA PRO A 258 -10.43 -4.18 16.02
C PRO A 258 -10.70 -4.04 14.51
N GLN A 259 -11.79 -4.61 13.98
CA GLN A 259 -12.14 -4.51 12.57
C GLN A 259 -12.53 -3.08 12.20
N GLU A 260 -13.26 -2.38 13.07
CA GLU A 260 -13.56 -0.96 12.90
C GLU A 260 -12.28 -0.11 12.87
N LEU A 261 -11.33 -0.37 13.79
CA LEU A 261 -10.05 0.33 13.85
C LEU A 261 -9.19 0.07 12.61
N ARG A 262 -9.16 -1.18 12.11
CA ARG A 262 -8.52 -1.52 10.83
C ARG A 262 -9.19 -0.81 9.66
N GLY A 263 -10.52 -0.67 9.69
CA GLY A 263 -11.28 0.09 8.70
C GLY A 263 -10.81 1.55 8.64
N PHE A 264 -10.71 2.21 9.79
CA PHE A 264 -10.17 3.57 9.88
C PHE A 264 -8.77 3.69 9.27
N LEU A 265 -7.85 2.79 9.64
CA LEU A 265 -6.47 2.83 9.11
C LEU A 265 -6.42 2.52 7.62
N ASN A 266 -7.33 1.67 7.10
CA ASN A 266 -7.45 1.43 5.67
C ASN A 266 -7.92 2.67 4.91
N ASP A 267 -8.87 3.44 5.45
CA ASP A 267 -9.31 4.71 4.85
C ASP A 267 -8.17 5.72 4.80
N VAL A 268 -7.42 5.88 5.90
CA VAL A 268 -6.20 6.73 5.94
C VAL A 268 -5.21 6.29 4.86
N ARG A 269 -4.95 4.98 4.75
CA ARG A 269 -4.06 4.40 3.74
C ARG A 269 -4.53 4.65 2.33
N GLN A 270 -5.80 4.44 2.06
CA GLN A 270 -6.35 4.63 0.72
C GLN A 270 -6.24 6.10 0.31
N ALA A 271 -6.66 7.03 1.16
CA ALA A 271 -6.56 8.46 0.90
C ALA A 271 -5.10 8.91 0.70
N ALA A 272 -4.20 8.55 1.63
CA ALA A 272 -2.80 8.92 1.54
C ALA A 272 -2.13 8.33 0.29
N TYR A 273 -2.40 7.07 -0.06
CA TYR A 273 -1.77 6.47 -1.25
C TYR A 273 -2.31 7.06 -2.54
N THR A 274 -3.60 7.40 -2.61
CA THR A 274 -4.20 8.10 -3.74
C THR A 274 -3.52 9.44 -3.98
N ILE A 275 -3.36 10.24 -2.92
CA ILE A 275 -2.73 11.56 -3.03
C ILE A 275 -1.25 11.44 -3.38
N ARG A 276 -0.52 10.56 -2.69
CA ARG A 276 0.89 10.29 -2.99
C ARG A 276 1.07 9.90 -4.46
N ASN A 277 0.33 8.91 -4.96
CA ASN A 277 0.46 8.47 -6.35
C ASN A 277 0.14 9.59 -7.34
N HIS A 278 -0.75 10.51 -6.99
CA HIS A 278 -1.00 11.71 -7.79
C HIS A 278 0.21 12.65 -7.79
N MET A 279 0.79 12.96 -6.62
CA MET A 279 1.98 13.80 -6.51
C MET A 279 3.20 13.20 -7.24
N GLU A 280 3.48 11.90 -7.06
CA GLU A 280 4.60 11.23 -7.76
C GLU A 280 4.48 11.34 -9.29
N ARG A 281 3.26 11.16 -9.84
CA ARG A 281 3.00 11.37 -11.27
C ARG A 281 3.31 12.80 -11.71
N ASN A 282 2.99 13.77 -10.88
CA ASN A 282 3.23 15.19 -11.17
C ASN A 282 4.69 15.63 -10.96
N PHE A 283 5.48 14.91 -10.17
CA PHE A 283 6.93 15.14 -10.08
C PHE A 283 7.70 14.66 -11.31
N GLY A 284 7.08 13.88 -12.19
CA GLY A 284 7.74 13.33 -13.37
C GLY A 284 8.71 12.18 -13.04
N GLU A 285 8.71 11.70 -11.79
CA GLU A 285 9.31 10.41 -11.48
C GLU A 285 8.42 9.36 -12.15
N GLN A 286 8.94 8.76 -13.23
CA GLN A 286 8.39 7.50 -13.71
C GLN A 286 8.30 6.57 -12.49
N GLU A 287 7.12 5.97 -12.29
CA GLU A 287 7.02 4.68 -11.60
C GLU A 287 8.27 3.89 -11.96
N GLN A 288 8.92 3.20 -11.00
CA GLN A 288 9.78 2.08 -11.38
C GLN A 288 9.10 1.39 -12.53
N THR A 289 9.71 1.49 -13.71
CA THR A 289 9.09 1.12 -14.96
C THR A 289 8.57 -0.30 -14.75
N PHE A 290 7.28 -0.52 -14.99
CA PHE A 290 6.81 -1.87 -15.26
C PHE A 290 7.77 -2.42 -16.31
N SER A 291 8.64 -3.37 -15.93
CA SER A 291 9.45 -4.04 -16.93
C SER A 291 8.46 -4.70 -17.87
N GLN A 292 8.54 -4.40 -19.17
CA GLN A 292 7.97 -5.29 -20.16
C GLN A 292 8.54 -6.68 -19.88
N ASP A 293 7.68 -7.61 -19.48
CA ASP A 293 8.04 -9.02 -19.43
C ASP A 293 8.57 -9.40 -20.81
N ALA A 294 9.62 -10.22 -20.85
CA ALA A 294 10.15 -10.83 -22.09
C ALA A 294 9.16 -11.84 -22.73
N PHE A 295 7.90 -11.83 -22.30
CA PHE A 295 6.78 -12.63 -22.79
C PHE A 295 5.73 -11.71 -23.40
N SER A 296 6.10 -10.99 -24.45
CA SER A 296 5.10 -10.51 -25.39
C SER A 296 4.55 -11.75 -26.11
N PHE A 297 3.26 -12.03 -25.96
CA PHE A 297 2.59 -12.97 -26.85
C PHE A 297 2.67 -12.38 -28.26
N GLU A 298 3.38 -13.05 -29.17
CA GLU A 298 3.12 -12.88 -30.59
C GLU A 298 1.67 -13.26 -30.84
N GLU A 299 0.88 -12.35 -31.40
CA GLU A 299 -0.42 -12.72 -31.96
C GLU A 299 -0.17 -13.86 -32.97
N PRO A 300 -0.89 -15.00 -32.86
CA PRO A 300 -0.77 -16.05 -33.85
C PRO A 300 -1.08 -15.47 -35.23
N PRO A 301 -0.33 -15.83 -36.29
CA PRO A 301 -0.55 -15.29 -37.62
C PRO A 301 -2.01 -15.51 -38.02
N LYS A 302 -2.69 -14.43 -38.38
CA LYS A 302 -4.05 -14.46 -38.93
C LYS A 302 -4.08 -15.46 -40.08
N GLN A 303 -4.69 -16.61 -39.84
CA GLN A 303 -5.08 -17.51 -40.92
C GLN A 303 -6.09 -16.76 -41.78
N THR A 304 -5.67 -16.35 -42.97
CA THR A 304 -6.58 -15.89 -44.00
C THR A 304 -7.49 -17.06 -44.37
N PRO A 305 -8.82 -16.91 -44.33
CA PRO A 305 -9.71 -17.97 -44.78
C PRO A 305 -9.43 -18.24 -46.26
N LYS A 306 -9.06 -19.48 -46.58
CA LYS A 306 -9.01 -20.00 -47.94
C LYS A 306 -10.38 -19.73 -48.59
N LYS A 307 -10.37 -18.98 -49.69
CA LYS A 307 -11.51 -18.89 -50.61
C LYS A 307 -11.91 -20.31 -51.01
N GLU A 308 -13.06 -20.76 -50.53
CA GLU A 308 -13.77 -21.88 -51.12
C GLU A 308 -14.01 -21.55 -52.60
N LYS A 309 -13.45 -22.39 -53.47
CA LYS A 309 -13.83 -22.43 -54.88
C LYS A 309 -15.31 -22.80 -54.91
N LYS A 310 -16.16 -21.88 -55.37
CA LYS A 310 -17.49 -22.22 -55.88
C LYS A 310 -17.30 -23.25 -57.00
N GLU A 311 -17.62 -24.50 -56.71
CA GLU A 311 -17.93 -25.48 -57.75
C GLU A 311 -19.13 -24.98 -58.54
N LYS A 312 -18.95 -24.89 -59.85
CA LYS A 312 -20.02 -24.66 -60.81
C LYS A 312 -20.91 -25.91 -60.83
N GLN A 313 -22.22 -25.72 -60.67
CA GLN A 313 -23.22 -26.69 -61.10
C GLN A 313 -22.99 -27.03 -62.59
N PRO A 314 -23.04 -28.30 -63.00
CA PRO A 314 -23.22 -28.63 -64.40
C PRO A 314 -24.70 -28.52 -64.78
N GLU A 315 -24.92 -27.91 -65.95
CA GLU A 315 -26.15 -28.02 -66.73
C GLU A 315 -26.36 -29.47 -67.22
N ARG A 316 -27.64 -29.85 -67.22
CA ARG A 316 -28.31 -31.00 -67.88
C ARG A 316 -28.23 -32.36 -67.19
#